data_AF-A0A1R1PQQ9-F1
#
_entry.id   AF-A0A1R1PQQ9-F1
#
_cell.length_a   1.000
_cell.length_b   1.000
_cell.length_c   1.000
_cell.angle_alpha   90.00
_cell.angle_beta   90.00
_cell.angle_gamma   90.00
#
_symmetry.space_group_name_H-M   'P 1'
#
loop_
_entity.id
_entity.type
_entity.pdbx_description
1 polymer ?
#
loop_
_entity_poly.entity_id
_entity_poly.type
_entity_poly.pdbx_seq_one_letter_code
_entity_poly.pdbx_strand_id
1 'polypeptide(L)' 'MNSKEAERYEFPLFYCCYLLRSQAPRYTKHTYVGSTPNPIRRLRQHNGEISAGAWKTNKKRPCRISGMEYG' A
#
# COMPACT_ATOMS: atom_id res chain seq x y z
N MET A 1 29.01 -12.59 -29.17
CA MET A 1 28.34 -12.95 -27.91
C MET A 1 27.29 -11.87 -27.66
N ASN A 2 26.01 -12.19 -27.90
CA ASN A 2 24.97 -11.19 -28.17
C ASN A 2 24.50 -10.49 -26.89
N SER A 3 24.11 -9.23 -27.09
CA SER A 3 23.67 -8.22 -26.14
C SER A 3 22.86 -8.74 -24.95
N LYS A 4 23.30 -8.39 -23.73
CA LYS A 4 22.40 -8.29 -22.58
C LYS A 4 21.42 -7.16 -22.88
N GLU A 5 20.29 -7.51 -23.45
CA GLU A 5 19.15 -6.64 -23.68
C GLU A 5 18.75 -6.08 -22.31
N ALA A 6 18.90 -4.76 -22.15
CA ALA A 6 18.40 -4.09 -20.96
C ALA A 6 16.87 -4.30 -20.95
N GLU A 7 16.36 -5.10 -20.00
CA GLU A 7 14.93 -5.19 -19.74
C GLU A 7 14.41 -3.75 -19.64
N ARG A 8 13.54 -3.38 -20.57
CA ARG A 8 12.89 -2.07 -20.59
C ARG A 8 12.02 -2.01 -19.34
N TYR A 9 12.42 -1.21 -18.36
CA TYR A 9 11.57 -0.92 -17.20
C TYR A 9 10.36 -0.12 -17.69
N GLU A 10 9.22 -0.79 -17.84
CA GLU A 10 7.95 -0.13 -18.16
C GLU A 10 7.33 0.44 -16.89
N PHE A 11 6.88 1.69 -16.95
CA PHE A 11 6.13 2.28 -15.86
C PHE A 11 4.75 1.61 -15.76
N PRO A 12 4.31 1.25 -14.55
CA PRO A 12 3.00 0.65 -14.36
C PRO A 12 1.89 1.64 -14.74
N LEU A 13 0.81 1.14 -15.35
CA LEU A 13 -0.37 1.93 -15.74
C LEU A 13 -1.02 2.68 -14.58
N PHE A 14 -0.83 2.19 -13.36
CA PHE A 14 -1.29 2.87 -12.15
C PHE A 14 -0.25 2.69 -11.05
N TYR A 15 0.07 3.79 -10.37
CA TYR A 15 0.82 3.78 -9.14
C TYR A 15 0.37 4.94 -8.29
N CYS A 16 0.16 4.71 -6.99
CA CYS A 16 -0.20 5.79 -6.09
C CYS A 16 0.62 5.74 -4.81
N CYS A 17 0.81 6.90 -4.22
CA CYS A 17 1.13 7.05 -2.81
C CYS A 17 -0.19 7.22 -2.04
N TYR A 18 -0.30 6.64 -0.85
CA TYR A 18 -1.53 6.66 -0.06
C TYR A 18 -1.27 6.93 1.42
N LEU A 19 -2.29 7.46 2.09
CA LEU A 19 -2.34 7.61 3.54
C LEU A 19 -3.42 6.70 4.11
N LEU A 20 -3.02 5.77 4.99
CA LEU A 20 -3.95 4.99 5.81
C LEU A 20 -4.22 5.70 7.12
N ARG A 21 -5.42 5.48 7.67
CA ARG A 21 -5.80 5.82 9.03
C ARG A 21 -6.49 4.64 9.69
N SER A 22 -6.13 4.36 10.94
CA SER A 22 -6.81 3.36 11.75
C SER A 22 -8.21 3.83 12.16
N GLN A 23 -9.19 2.94 12.06
CA GLN A 23 -10.57 3.15 12.53
C GLN A 23 -10.77 2.61 13.96
N ALA A 24 -9.83 1.84 14.50
CA ALA A 24 -9.92 1.36 15.87
C ALA A 24 -9.88 2.53 16.88
N PRO A 25 -10.79 2.58 17.89
CA PRO A 25 -10.88 3.68 18.86
C PRO A 25 -9.57 3.98 19.60
N ARG A 26 -8.79 2.94 19.92
CA ARG A 26 -7.48 3.06 20.60
C ARG A 26 -6.39 3.67 19.72
N TYR A 27 -6.62 3.79 18.41
CA TYR A 27 -5.60 4.07 17.41
C TYR A 27 -6.05 5.14 16.40
N THR A 28 -7.04 5.97 16.72
CA THR A 28 -7.67 6.95 15.82
C THR A 28 -6.72 8.01 15.24
N LYS A 29 -5.58 8.26 15.90
CA LYS A 29 -4.52 9.19 15.47
C LYS A 29 -3.39 8.49 14.68
N HIS A 30 -3.44 7.17 14.53
CA HIS A 30 -2.41 6.46 13.79
C HIS A 30 -2.67 6.50 12.28
N THR A 31 -1.64 6.93 11.59
CA THR A 31 -1.54 6.93 10.15
C THR A 31 -0.40 6.05 9.66
N TYR A 32 -0.41 5.72 8.38
CA TYR A 32 0.67 5.01 7.70
C TYR A 32 0.72 5.47 6.25
N VAL A 33 1.91 5.83 5.78
CA VAL A 33 2.15 6.21 4.38
C VAL A 33 2.74 5.00 3.66
N GLY A 34 2.26 4.75 2.45
CA GLY A 34 2.82 3.72 1.58
C GLY A 34 2.55 4.03 0.11
N SER A 35 3.04 3.15 -0.77
CA SER A 35 2.77 3.24 -2.20
C SER A 35 2.46 1.89 -2.81
N THR A 36 1.63 1.87 -3.85
CA THR A 36 1.18 0.62 -4.46
C THR A 36 0.60 0.83 -5.87
N PRO A 37 0.75 -0.16 -6.76
CA PRO A 37 0.01 -0.21 -8.02
C PRO A 37 -1.40 -0.78 -7.85
N ASN A 38 -1.79 -1.28 -6.67
CA ASN A 38 -3.14 -1.83 -6.44
C ASN A 38 -3.63 -1.49 -5.02
N PRO A 39 -4.32 -0.35 -4.84
CA PRO A 39 -4.76 0.14 -3.54
C PRO A 39 -5.72 -0.80 -2.82
N ILE A 40 -6.63 -1.45 -3.56
CA ILE A 40 -7.62 -2.38 -3.01
C ILE A 40 -6.93 -3.59 -2.41
N ARG A 41 -6.05 -4.25 -3.17
CA ARG A 41 -5.26 -5.37 -2.68
C ARG A 41 -4.43 -4.94 -1.47
N ARG A 42 -3.75 -3.79 -1.54
CA ARG A 42 -2.89 -3.31 -0.46
C ARG A 42 -3.65 -3.03 0.84
N LEU A 43 -4.86 -2.47 0.76
CA LEU A 43 -5.72 -2.25 1.92
C LEU A 43 -6.07 -3.56 2.63
N ARG A 44 -6.42 -4.60 1.87
CA ARG A 44 -6.71 -5.95 2.39
C ARG A 44 -5.51 -6.58 3.10
N GLN A 45 -4.29 -6.35 2.59
CA GLN A 45 -3.04 -6.76 3.26
C GLN A 45 -2.87 -6.07 4.62
N HIS A 46 -3.06 -4.74 4.67
CA HIS A 46 -2.98 -3.99 5.92
C HIS A 46 -4.04 -4.42 6.94
N ASN A 47 -5.25 -4.74 6.47
CA ASN A 47 -6.35 -5.27 7.28
C ASN A 47 -6.20 -6.75 7.63
N GLY A 48 -5.19 -7.44 7.12
CA GLY A 48 -4.90 -8.83 7.46
C GLY A 48 -5.83 -9.85 6.83
N GLU A 49 -6.64 -9.45 5.85
CA GLU A 49 -7.45 -10.38 5.05
C GLU A 49 -6.57 -11.23 4.13
N ILE A 50 -5.41 -10.71 3.72
CA ILE A 50 -4.40 -11.39 2.92
C ILE A 50 -2.99 -11.10 3.48
N SER A 51 -2.03 -11.97 3.15
CA SER A 51 -0.66 -11.92 3.66
C SER A 51 0.14 -10.71 3.15
N ALA A 52 1.32 -10.49 3.75
CA ALA A 52 2.26 -9.42 3.42
C ALA A 52 1.75 -7.98 3.72
N GLY A 53 0.97 -7.83 4.79
CA GLY A 53 0.67 -6.52 5.38
C GLY A 53 1.85 -5.95 6.17
N ALA A 54 1.95 -4.62 6.24
CA ALA A 54 3.01 -3.98 7.02
C ALA A 54 2.91 -4.29 8.51
N TRP A 55 4.04 -4.61 9.14
CA TRP A 55 4.10 -4.92 10.58
C TRP A 55 3.53 -3.77 11.43
N LYS A 56 3.78 -2.50 11.05
CA LYS A 56 3.31 -1.33 11.80
C LYS A 56 1.78 -1.18 11.85
N THR A 57 1.04 -1.81 10.95
CA THR A 57 -0.43 -1.76 10.90
C THR A 57 -1.11 -2.99 11.49
N ASN A 58 -0.36 -4.04 11.87
CA ASN A 58 -0.93 -5.35 12.26
C ASN A 58 -1.92 -5.29 13.44
N LYS A 59 -1.65 -4.47 14.46
CA LYS A 59 -2.48 -4.29 15.67
C LYS A 59 -3.46 -3.13 15.56
N LYS A 60 -3.46 -2.39 14.43
CA LYS A 60 -4.18 -1.11 14.25
C LYS A 60 -5.31 -1.20 13.23
N ARG A 61 -5.84 -2.41 13.06
CA ARG A 61 -6.91 -2.73 12.13
C ARG A 61 -8.27 -2.43 12.77
N PRO A 62 -9.33 -2.17 11.98
CA PRO A 62 -9.29 -1.97 10.54
C PRO A 62 -8.71 -0.59 10.19
N CYS A 63 -7.98 -0.52 9.08
CA CYS A 63 -7.51 0.71 8.47
C CYS A 63 -8.39 1.05 7.26
N ARG A 64 -8.45 2.35 6.93
CA ARG A 64 -9.01 2.86 5.68
C ARG A 64 -8.01 3.77 4.98
N ILE A 65 -8.11 3.85 3.65
CA ILE A 65 -7.43 4.90 2.88
C ILE A 65 -8.13 6.22 3.17
N SER A 66 -7.37 7.23 3.59
CA SER A 66 -7.87 8.59 3.86
C SER A 66 -7.58 9.57 2.73
N GLY A 67 -6.58 9.27 1.90
CA GLY A 67 -6.21 10.03 0.71
C GLY A 67 -5.17 9.25 -0.11
N MET A 68 -5.09 9.53 -1.40
CA MET A 68 -4.09 8.97 -2.30
C MET A 68 -3.81 9.92 -3.45
N GLU A 69 -2.54 9.96 -3.88
CA GLU A 69 -2.05 10.75 -5.00
C GLU A 69 -1.48 9.79 -6.04
N TYR A 70 -1.84 9.99 -7.31
CA TYR A 70 -1.41 9.19 -8.46
C TYR A 70 -1.03 10.11 -9.62
N GLY A 71 -0.22 9.61 -10.54
CA GLY A 71 0.24 10.32 -11.74
C GLY A 71 0.47 9.36 -12.90
#